data_AF-A0A1V6EP64-F1
#
_entry.id   AF-A0A1V6EP64-F1
#
_cell.length_a   1.000
_cell.length_b   1.000
_cell.length_c   1.000
_cell.angle_alpha   90.00
_cell.angle_beta   90.00
_cell.angle_gamma   90.00
#
_symmetry.space_group_name_H-M   'P 1'
#
loop_
_entity.id
_entity.type
_entity.pdbx_description
1 polymer ?
#
loop_
_entity_poly.entity_id
_entity_poly.type
_entity_poly.pdbx_seq_one_letter_code
_entity_poly.pdbx_strand_id
1 'polypeptide(L)'
;MNTPTDTVERDYDALLDESLAWAVAAGDIVNFRLLFLPASPFREESPEDASTPKYDYLFADTEESPEYREALALVHTPEIHAYVREQLQRKGPPRLPWRLVMALGDNALRLGKYTAAAQAYELLRIRRRIQELALDKADEQLKQGDLDAAVRGYSIALGLQYDYGAFPEPLPAVPDYHERAPAMHTVYPVTLEQAPAWQEDGALCKAALHYLLPYTEFSGHFETVEPATLQAFTAALIRSLDQDWEAFAAAFRAAMKYAAAHEELFNKLNSYSADALDILSEELVAPALLEELRQIPALLAGAPGKNHEWWHYIKVMAYQHPGAALFVSRQRLSAKEEIIIPRVRKDSLLVRELGLTG
;
A
#
# COMPACT_ATOMS: atom_id res chain seq x y z
N MET A 1 24.80 -56.98 37.96
CA MET A 1 24.18 -57.01 36.62
C MET A 1 24.34 -55.61 36.05
N ASN A 2 25.34 -55.42 35.19
CA ASN A 2 25.46 -54.20 34.39
C ASN A 2 24.60 -54.41 33.15
N THR A 3 23.46 -53.73 33.08
CA THR A 3 22.77 -53.51 31.81
C THR A 3 23.57 -52.46 31.04
N PRO A 4 24.07 -52.77 29.82
CA PRO A 4 24.50 -51.73 28.92
C PRO A 4 23.24 -51.03 28.41
N THR A 5 23.08 -49.75 28.76
CA THR A 5 22.25 -48.85 27.97
C THR A 5 23.00 -48.61 26.67
N ASP A 6 22.67 -49.39 25.64
CA ASP A 6 22.92 -49.04 24.24
C ASP A 6 22.04 -47.82 23.92
N THR A 7 22.45 -46.63 24.34
CA THR A 7 22.06 -45.41 23.65
C THR A 7 22.80 -45.43 22.33
N VAL A 8 22.15 -45.95 21.30
CA VAL A 8 22.53 -45.68 19.91
C VAL A 8 22.70 -44.17 19.82
N GLU A 9 23.94 -43.72 19.63
CA GLU A 9 24.27 -42.33 19.36
C GLU A 9 23.53 -41.97 18.07
N ARG A 10 22.31 -41.43 18.20
CA ARG A 10 21.53 -41.02 17.04
C ARG A 10 22.31 -39.89 16.39
N ASP A 11 22.54 -40.04 15.10
CA ASP A 11 23.15 -39.00 14.29
C ASP A 11 22.19 -37.81 14.24
N TYR A 12 22.37 -36.86 15.16
CA TYR A 12 21.56 -35.63 15.24
C TYR A 12 21.65 -34.82 13.95
N ASP A 13 22.69 -35.04 13.15
CA ASP A 13 22.86 -34.38 11.88
C ASP A 13 21.95 -34.98 10.83
N ALA A 14 21.85 -36.31 10.79
CA ALA A 14 20.87 -37.00 9.97
C ALA A 14 19.42 -36.61 10.36
N LEU A 15 19.10 -36.58 11.66
CA LEU A 15 17.76 -36.20 12.14
C LEU A 15 17.39 -34.76 11.77
N LEU A 16 18.35 -33.83 11.86
CA LEU A 16 18.14 -32.46 11.44
C LEU A 16 17.86 -32.39 9.94
N ASP A 17 18.65 -33.09 9.14
CA ASP A 17 18.53 -33.09 7.69
C ASP A 17 17.18 -33.67 7.24
N GLU A 18 16.74 -34.78 7.86
CA GLU A 18 15.42 -35.39 7.66
C GLU A 18 14.28 -34.44 8.03
N SER A 19 14.38 -33.76 9.18
CA SER A 19 13.34 -32.84 9.64
C SER A 19 13.21 -31.59 8.75
N LEU A 20 14.33 -31.06 8.26
CA LEU A 20 14.35 -29.96 7.30
C LEU A 20 13.75 -30.39 5.96
N ALA A 21 14.14 -31.56 5.47
CA ALA A 21 13.62 -32.12 4.23
C ALA A 21 12.10 -32.31 4.32
N TRP A 22 11.60 -32.84 5.44
CA TRP A 22 10.18 -33.04 5.65
C TRP A 22 9.40 -31.72 5.70
N ALA A 23 9.87 -30.73 6.46
CA ALA A 23 9.21 -29.43 6.53
C ALA A 23 9.15 -28.72 5.16
N VAL A 24 10.22 -28.84 4.36
CA VAL A 24 10.27 -28.30 2.99
C VAL A 24 9.34 -29.07 2.05
N ALA A 25 9.33 -30.40 2.10
CA ALA A 25 8.47 -31.23 1.26
C ALA A 25 6.98 -31.05 1.56
N ALA A 26 6.63 -30.96 2.84
CA ALA A 26 5.26 -30.74 3.29
C ALA A 26 4.79 -29.28 3.10
N GLY A 27 5.68 -28.35 2.73
CA GLY A 27 5.35 -26.92 2.66
C GLY A 27 4.96 -26.34 4.03
N ASP A 28 5.55 -26.85 5.12
CA ASP A 28 5.20 -26.49 6.49
C ASP A 28 6.16 -25.42 7.03
N ILE A 29 5.77 -24.16 6.84
CA ILE A 29 6.57 -23.02 7.27
C ILE A 29 6.67 -22.88 8.80
N VAL A 30 5.71 -23.43 9.54
CA VAL A 30 5.72 -23.36 11.01
C VAL A 30 6.80 -24.28 11.55
N ASN A 31 6.79 -25.55 11.12
CA ASN A 31 7.80 -26.52 11.51
C ASN A 31 9.17 -26.12 10.98
N PHE A 32 9.27 -25.64 9.75
CA PHE A 32 10.54 -25.15 9.20
C PHE A 32 11.15 -24.03 10.06
N ARG A 33 10.35 -23.05 10.51
CA ARG A 33 10.84 -21.98 11.39
C ARG A 33 11.18 -22.47 12.79
N LEU A 34 10.40 -23.39 13.34
CA LEU A 34 10.64 -24.00 14.65
C LEU A 34 12.05 -24.59 14.75
N LEU A 35 12.52 -25.25 13.69
CA LEU A 35 13.86 -25.84 13.62
C LEU A 35 14.99 -24.82 13.84
N PHE A 36 14.74 -23.53 13.63
CA PHE A 36 15.73 -22.46 13.84
C PHE A 36 15.46 -21.60 15.09
N LEU A 37 14.35 -21.77 15.79
CA LEU A 37 14.02 -21.00 17.01
C LEU A 37 14.97 -21.34 18.17
N PRO A 38 15.10 -20.49 19.20
CA PRO A 38 15.94 -20.78 20.38
C PRO A 38 15.58 -22.08 21.09
N ALA A 39 14.29 -22.44 21.11
CA ALA A 39 13.78 -23.69 21.68
C ALA A 39 13.78 -24.87 20.69
N SER A 40 14.49 -24.75 19.55
CA SER A 40 14.63 -25.86 18.61
C SER A 40 15.28 -27.06 19.30
N PRO A 41 14.78 -28.30 19.08
CA PRO A 41 15.40 -29.50 19.63
C PRO A 41 16.75 -29.86 18.98
N PHE A 42 17.20 -29.08 17.99
CA PHE A 42 18.47 -29.27 17.28
C PHE A 42 19.54 -28.23 17.68
N ARG A 43 19.26 -27.35 18.64
CA ARG A 43 20.27 -26.43 19.20
C ARG A 43 20.95 -27.04 20.41
N GLU A 44 22.27 -26.91 20.47
CA GLU A 44 23.11 -27.43 21.57
C GLU A 44 22.72 -26.88 22.95
N GLU A 45 22.33 -25.60 23.03
CA GLU A 45 21.91 -24.95 24.29
C GLU A 45 20.42 -25.21 24.63
N SER A 46 19.68 -26.00 23.83
CA SER A 46 18.25 -26.24 24.03
C SER A 46 18.01 -27.33 25.08
N PRO A 47 17.01 -27.17 25.97
CA PRO A 47 16.56 -28.24 26.85
C PRO A 47 15.72 -29.30 26.12
N GLU A 48 15.42 -29.08 24.84
CA GLU A 48 14.57 -29.93 24.01
C GLU A 48 15.39 -30.98 23.26
N ASP A 49 14.84 -32.18 23.08
CA ASP A 49 15.49 -33.29 22.38
C ASP A 49 14.58 -33.88 21.30
N ALA A 50 15.05 -33.82 20.05
CA ALA A 50 14.34 -34.26 18.84
C ALA A 50 14.08 -35.76 18.86
N SER A 51 14.82 -36.53 19.66
CA SER A 51 14.67 -37.97 19.78
C SER A 51 13.40 -38.42 20.52
N THR A 52 12.73 -37.49 21.21
CA THR A 52 11.56 -37.78 22.05
C THR A 52 10.25 -37.86 21.26
N PRO A 53 9.29 -38.72 21.64
CA PRO A 53 8.05 -38.95 20.87
C PRO A 53 7.20 -37.71 20.61
N LYS A 54 7.39 -36.64 21.40
CA LYS A 54 6.66 -35.38 21.20
C LYS A 54 7.03 -34.69 19.89
N TYR A 55 8.18 -35.02 19.28
CA TYR A 55 8.66 -34.42 18.03
C TYR A 55 8.50 -35.32 16.81
N ASP A 56 7.82 -36.47 16.93
CA ASP A 56 7.62 -37.39 15.82
C ASP A 56 6.97 -36.70 14.60
N TYR A 57 6.17 -35.65 14.81
CA TYR A 57 5.56 -34.82 13.75
C TYR A 57 6.57 -34.05 12.88
N LEU A 58 7.83 -33.91 13.31
CA LEU A 58 8.90 -33.29 12.54
C LEU A 58 9.50 -34.21 11.48
N PHE A 59 9.15 -35.50 11.49
CA PHE A 59 9.70 -36.50 10.60
C PHE A 59 8.61 -37.01 9.64
N ALA A 60 9.04 -37.49 8.47
CA ALA A 60 8.13 -38.00 7.47
C ALA A 60 7.60 -39.38 7.88
N ASP A 61 6.29 -39.60 7.72
CA ASP A 61 5.71 -40.95 7.89
C ASP A 61 6.19 -41.92 6.79
N THR A 62 6.59 -41.37 5.63
CA THR A 62 7.08 -42.11 4.46
C THR A 62 8.15 -41.33 3.70
N GLU A 63 9.29 -41.94 3.40
CA GLU A 63 10.40 -41.33 2.64
C GLU A 63 10.25 -41.47 1.10
N GLU A 64 9.17 -42.10 0.63
CA GLU A 64 9.03 -42.47 -0.78
C GLU A 64 8.64 -41.28 -1.69
N SER A 65 8.19 -40.16 -1.12
CA SER A 65 7.71 -39.03 -1.93
C SER A 65 8.87 -38.39 -2.72
N PRO A 66 8.66 -38.08 -4.01
CA PRO A 66 9.66 -37.36 -4.81
C PRO A 66 10.07 -36.02 -4.18
N GLU A 67 9.11 -35.28 -3.63
CA GLU A 67 9.33 -33.97 -3.03
C GLU A 67 10.22 -34.04 -1.79
N TYR A 68 10.07 -35.10 -0.97
CA TYR A 68 10.94 -35.34 0.18
C TYR A 68 12.37 -35.67 -0.25
N ARG A 69 12.54 -36.54 -1.25
CA ARG A 69 13.86 -36.90 -1.76
C ARG A 69 14.58 -35.71 -2.40
N GLU A 70 13.86 -34.86 -3.13
CA GLU A 70 14.38 -33.61 -3.67
C GLU A 70 14.78 -32.62 -2.56
N ALA A 71 13.93 -32.46 -1.55
CA ALA A 71 14.23 -31.61 -0.40
C ALA A 71 15.45 -32.12 0.40
N LEU A 72 15.56 -33.43 0.62
CA LEU A 72 16.69 -34.04 1.31
C LEU A 72 18.00 -33.87 0.53
N ALA A 73 17.96 -34.09 -0.78
CA ALA A 73 19.12 -33.83 -1.64
C ALA A 73 19.55 -32.35 -1.60
N LEU A 74 18.59 -31.43 -1.50
CA LEU A 74 18.88 -30.01 -1.35
C LEU A 74 19.51 -29.70 0.02
N VAL A 75 19.02 -30.28 1.12
CA VAL A 75 19.61 -30.10 2.45
C VAL A 75 21.04 -30.63 2.52
N HIS A 76 21.31 -31.78 1.90
CA HIS A 76 22.66 -32.38 1.83
C HIS A 76 23.66 -31.60 0.96
N THR A 77 23.23 -30.53 0.28
CA THR A 77 24.16 -29.66 -0.44
C THR A 77 25.16 -29.05 0.56
N PRO A 78 26.48 -29.23 0.38
CA PRO A 78 27.48 -28.88 1.41
C PRO A 78 27.38 -27.44 1.90
N GLU A 79 27.09 -26.48 1.02
CA GLU A 79 26.94 -25.07 1.39
C GLU A 79 25.68 -24.82 2.24
N ILE A 80 24.59 -25.54 1.97
CA ILE A 80 23.34 -25.43 2.75
C ILE A 80 23.53 -26.07 4.12
N HIS A 81 24.08 -27.29 4.16
CA HIS A 81 24.33 -28.00 5.41
C HIS A 81 25.25 -27.18 6.34
N ALA A 82 26.36 -26.66 5.83
CA ALA A 82 27.27 -25.80 6.59
C ALA A 82 26.58 -24.51 7.08
N TYR A 83 25.76 -23.88 6.24
CA TYR A 83 25.02 -22.68 6.61
C TYR A 83 24.00 -22.94 7.72
N VAL A 84 23.22 -24.03 7.62
CA VAL A 84 22.25 -24.43 8.65
C VAL A 84 22.94 -24.58 10.01
N ARG A 85 24.10 -25.26 10.05
CA ARG A 85 24.91 -25.42 11.27
C ARG A 85 25.31 -24.09 11.88
N GLU A 86 25.83 -23.19 11.06
CA GLU A 86 26.22 -21.84 11.49
C GLU A 86 25.03 -21.10 12.14
N GLN A 87 23.84 -21.20 11.55
CA GLN A 87 22.66 -20.50 12.06
C GLN A 87 22.08 -21.13 13.33
N LEU A 88 22.24 -22.44 13.53
CA LEU A 88 21.85 -23.11 14.78
C LEU A 88 22.79 -22.75 15.95
N GLN A 89 24.08 -22.49 15.67
CA GLN A 89 25.05 -22.05 16.68
C GLN A 89 24.98 -20.53 16.96
N ARG A 90 24.39 -19.76 16.04
CA ARG A 90 24.32 -18.31 16.17
C ARG A 90 23.47 -17.85 17.37
N LYS A 91 24.01 -16.89 18.13
CA LYS A 91 23.28 -16.13 19.15
C LYS A 91 22.52 -14.97 18.51
N GLY A 92 21.19 -15.01 18.59
CA GLY A 92 20.28 -14.01 18.00
C GLY A 92 19.34 -14.60 16.94
N PRO A 93 18.56 -13.75 16.25
CA PRO A 93 17.59 -14.20 15.25
C PRO A 93 18.28 -14.99 14.12
N PRO A 94 17.80 -16.22 13.81
CA PRO A 94 18.38 -17.03 12.75
C PRO A 94 18.12 -16.40 11.39
N ARG A 95 19.06 -16.59 10.45
CA ARG A 95 18.83 -16.30 9.03
C ARG A 95 18.46 -17.59 8.33
N LEU A 96 17.32 -17.63 7.66
CA LEU A 96 16.83 -18.87 7.04
C LEU A 96 17.54 -19.14 5.70
N PRO A 97 17.84 -20.40 5.36
CA PRO A 97 18.48 -20.76 4.09
C PRO A 97 17.52 -20.49 2.91
N TRP A 98 17.82 -19.51 2.08
CA TRP A 98 16.89 -19.02 1.05
C TRP A 98 16.46 -20.09 0.04
N ARG A 99 17.35 -21.03 -0.31
CA ARG A 99 17.04 -22.14 -1.23
C ARG A 99 16.00 -23.09 -0.64
N LEU A 100 16.11 -23.39 0.66
CA LEU A 100 15.13 -24.21 1.36
C LEU A 100 13.80 -23.49 1.51
N VAL A 101 13.83 -22.18 1.83
CA VAL A 101 12.61 -21.37 1.93
C VAL A 101 11.88 -21.27 0.57
N MET A 102 12.64 -21.15 -0.54
CA MET A 102 12.08 -21.15 -1.89
C MET A 102 11.42 -22.49 -2.25
N ALA A 103 12.13 -23.60 -2.03
CA ALA A 103 11.59 -24.94 -2.26
C ALA A 103 10.35 -25.24 -1.39
N LEU A 104 10.35 -24.77 -0.13
CA LEU A 104 9.20 -24.87 0.77
C LEU A 104 8.00 -24.12 0.20
N GLY A 105 8.20 -22.89 -0.28
CA GLY A 105 7.15 -22.11 -0.93
C GLY A 105 6.58 -22.79 -2.18
N ASP A 106 7.45 -23.34 -3.02
CA ASP A 106 7.05 -24.08 -4.23
C ASP A 106 6.21 -25.31 -3.89
N ASN A 107 6.63 -26.10 -2.89
CA ASN A 107 5.91 -27.29 -2.46
C ASN A 107 4.59 -26.94 -1.77
N ALA A 108 4.56 -25.90 -0.93
CA ALA A 108 3.32 -25.40 -0.34
C ALA A 108 2.31 -24.99 -1.43
N LEU A 109 2.77 -24.32 -2.50
CA LEU A 109 1.92 -23.93 -3.62
C LEU A 109 1.36 -25.15 -4.37
N ARG A 110 2.20 -26.14 -4.69
CA ARG A 110 1.78 -27.39 -5.36
C ARG A 110 0.75 -28.17 -4.54
N LEU A 111 0.88 -28.14 -3.21
CA LEU A 111 -0.05 -28.77 -2.26
C LEU A 111 -1.32 -27.94 -1.98
N GLY A 112 -1.48 -26.77 -2.61
CA GLY A 112 -2.63 -25.88 -2.39
C GLY A 112 -2.62 -25.14 -1.04
N LYS A 113 -1.48 -25.13 -0.33
CA LYS A 113 -1.27 -24.40 0.93
C LYS A 113 -0.88 -22.94 0.67
N TYR A 114 -1.79 -22.18 0.05
CA TYR A 114 -1.50 -20.83 -0.48
C TYR A 114 -0.98 -19.85 0.59
N THR A 115 -1.52 -19.88 1.81
CA THR A 115 -1.02 -19.07 2.94
C THR A 115 0.44 -19.37 3.25
N ALA A 116 0.80 -20.66 3.38
CA ALA A 116 2.18 -21.06 3.71
C ALA A 116 3.15 -20.70 2.57
N ALA A 117 2.72 -20.86 1.31
CA ALA A 117 3.49 -20.47 0.14
C ALA A 117 3.77 -18.96 0.13
N ALA A 118 2.73 -18.13 0.35
CA ALA A 118 2.88 -16.68 0.44
C ALA A 118 3.85 -16.29 1.56
N GLN A 119 3.69 -16.86 2.76
CA GLN A 119 4.60 -16.59 3.90
C GLN A 119 6.06 -16.97 3.58
N ALA A 120 6.30 -18.09 2.90
CA ALA A 120 7.64 -18.52 2.50
C ALA A 120 8.29 -17.55 1.50
N TYR A 121 7.57 -17.17 0.43
CA TYR A 121 8.09 -16.20 -0.53
C TYR A 121 8.30 -14.81 0.09
N GLU A 122 7.48 -14.40 1.06
CA GLU A 122 7.68 -13.14 1.79
C GLU A 122 8.91 -13.14 2.69
N LEU A 123 9.29 -14.28 3.29
CA LEU A 123 10.55 -14.39 4.04
C LEU A 123 11.76 -14.11 3.16
N LEU A 124 11.68 -14.39 1.86
CA LEU A 124 12.72 -14.08 0.88
C LEU A 124 12.72 -12.60 0.46
N ARG A 125 11.71 -11.82 0.89
CA ARG A 125 11.55 -10.39 0.56
C ARG A 125 11.60 -10.12 -0.95
N ILE A 126 11.20 -11.09 -1.78
CA ILE A 126 11.26 -10.98 -3.24
C ILE A 126 10.41 -9.80 -3.71
N ARG A 127 9.20 -9.62 -3.18
CA ARG A 127 8.33 -8.49 -3.52
C ARG A 127 9.00 -7.14 -3.24
N ARG A 128 9.54 -6.97 -2.03
CA ARG A 128 10.28 -5.76 -1.65
C ARG A 128 11.48 -5.53 -2.56
N ARG A 129 12.24 -6.58 -2.90
CA ARG A 129 13.40 -6.44 -3.80
C ARG A 129 13.00 -6.00 -5.21
N ILE A 130 11.88 -6.53 -5.74
CA ILE A 130 11.34 -6.10 -7.03
C ILE A 130 10.90 -4.63 -6.95
N GLN A 131 10.24 -4.22 -5.86
CA GLN A 131 9.82 -2.83 -5.65
C GLN A 131 11.01 -1.87 -5.63
N GLU A 132 12.07 -2.18 -4.86
CA GLU A 132 13.30 -1.38 -4.80
C GLU A 132 13.93 -1.24 -6.20
N LEU A 133 14.08 -2.34 -6.94
CA LEU A 133 14.64 -2.31 -8.30
C LEU A 133 13.75 -1.56 -9.29
N ALA A 134 12.43 -1.63 -9.15
CA ALA A 134 11.49 -0.88 -9.97
C ALA A 134 11.61 0.63 -9.70
N LEU A 135 11.76 1.04 -8.43
CA LEU A 135 11.97 2.43 -8.04
C LEU A 135 13.32 2.96 -8.53
N ASP A 136 14.41 2.21 -8.32
CA ASP A 136 15.75 2.56 -8.83
C ASP A 136 15.68 2.81 -10.35
N LYS A 137 15.00 1.91 -11.08
CA LYS A 137 14.85 2.05 -12.52
C LYS A 137 13.98 3.24 -12.90
N ALA A 138 12.88 3.47 -12.19
CA ALA A 138 11.99 4.60 -12.42
C ALA A 138 12.70 5.93 -12.22
N ASP A 139 13.57 6.03 -11.20
CA ASP A 139 14.39 7.21 -10.94
C ASP A 139 15.40 7.49 -12.06
N GLU A 140 16.03 6.45 -12.60
CA GLU A 140 16.88 6.58 -13.79
C GLU A 140 16.09 7.12 -14.98
N GLN A 141 14.89 6.59 -15.24
CA GLN A 141 14.04 7.04 -16.35
C GLN A 141 13.58 8.49 -16.14
N LEU A 142 13.20 8.85 -14.91
CA LEU A 142 12.81 10.21 -14.56
C LEU A 142 13.96 11.21 -14.80
N LYS A 143 15.18 10.85 -14.41
CA LYS A 143 16.40 11.66 -14.66
C LYS A 143 16.72 11.79 -16.16
N GLN A 144 16.38 10.79 -16.96
CA GLN A 144 16.55 10.79 -18.42
C GLN A 144 15.42 11.54 -19.14
N GLY A 145 14.35 11.93 -18.43
CA GLY A 145 13.18 12.58 -19.00
C GLY A 145 12.17 11.63 -19.64
N ASP A 146 12.32 10.31 -19.49
CA ASP A 146 11.31 9.33 -19.92
C ASP A 146 10.22 9.22 -18.85
N LEU A 147 9.26 10.14 -18.92
CA LEU A 147 8.16 10.25 -17.96
C LEU A 147 7.26 9.02 -17.98
N ASP A 148 6.96 8.45 -19.15
CA ASP A 148 6.06 7.31 -19.27
C ASP A 148 6.68 6.07 -18.61
N ALA A 149 7.97 5.83 -18.83
CA ALA A 149 8.66 4.72 -18.19
C ALA A 149 8.82 4.94 -16.67
N ALA A 150 9.09 6.17 -16.24
CA ALA A 150 9.14 6.52 -14.82
C ALA A 150 7.78 6.24 -14.15
N VAL A 151 6.67 6.78 -14.68
CA VAL A 151 5.32 6.58 -14.12
C VAL A 151 4.98 5.10 -14.05
N ARG A 152 5.22 4.32 -15.11
CA ARG A 152 5.02 2.86 -15.06
C ARG A 152 5.80 2.19 -13.93
N GLY A 153 7.06 2.55 -13.74
CA GLY A 153 7.89 2.01 -12.66
C GLY A 153 7.34 2.33 -11.27
N TYR A 154 6.93 3.57 -11.04
CA TYR A 154 6.28 4.00 -9.79
C TYR A 154 4.94 3.30 -9.56
N SER A 155 4.11 3.12 -10.60
CA SER A 155 2.84 2.39 -10.49
C SER A 155 3.06 0.89 -10.19
N ILE A 156 4.08 0.27 -10.78
CA ILE A 156 4.47 -1.11 -10.46
C ILE A 156 4.90 -1.19 -8.99
N ALA A 157 5.77 -0.29 -8.56
CA ALA A 157 6.22 -0.25 -7.17
C ALA A 157 5.05 -0.04 -6.19
N LEU A 158 4.08 0.78 -6.53
CA LEU A 158 2.87 1.00 -5.73
C LEU A 158 2.01 -0.26 -5.63
N GLY A 159 1.82 -0.98 -6.74
CA GLY A 159 1.09 -2.25 -6.76
C GLY A 159 1.80 -3.40 -6.02
N LEU A 160 3.10 -3.26 -5.77
CA LEU A 160 3.90 -4.19 -4.96
C LEU A 160 3.91 -3.82 -3.47
N GLN A 161 3.13 -2.81 -3.04
CA GLN A 161 3.05 -2.48 -1.63
C GLN A 161 2.36 -3.60 -0.84
N TYR A 162 2.84 -3.81 0.39
CA TYR A 162 2.32 -4.84 1.29
C TYR A 162 2.14 -4.29 2.70
N ASP A 163 0.98 -4.52 3.32
CA ASP A 163 0.71 -4.16 4.69
C ASP A 163 1.20 -5.28 5.61
N TYR A 164 2.40 -5.09 6.17
CA TYR A 164 3.01 -6.02 7.12
C TYR A 164 2.40 -5.94 8.52
N GLY A 165 1.55 -4.93 8.79
CA GLY A 165 0.81 -4.77 10.04
C GLY A 165 -0.57 -5.42 10.02
N ALA A 166 -1.08 -5.82 8.85
CA ALA A 166 -2.33 -6.54 8.73
C ALA A 166 -2.24 -7.93 9.40
N PHE A 167 -3.14 -8.18 10.35
CA PHE A 167 -3.28 -9.46 11.06
C PHE A 167 -4.54 -10.19 10.54
N PRO A 168 -4.55 -11.53 10.39
CA PRO A 168 -3.53 -12.51 10.78
C PRO A 168 -2.43 -12.74 9.74
N GLU A 169 -2.61 -12.24 8.51
CA GLU A 169 -1.66 -12.38 7.42
C GLU A 169 -1.41 -11.02 6.78
N PRO A 170 -0.15 -10.69 6.44
CA PRO A 170 0.12 -9.49 5.69
C PRO A 170 -0.53 -9.58 4.30
N LEU A 171 -1.09 -8.49 3.81
CA LEU A 171 -1.91 -8.41 2.59
C LEU A 171 -1.36 -7.35 1.62
N PRO A 172 -1.68 -7.43 0.31
CA PRO A 172 -1.40 -6.34 -0.62
C PRO A 172 -2.01 -5.04 -0.08
N ALA A 173 -1.20 -4.00 0.02
CA ALA A 173 -1.70 -2.69 0.41
C ALA A 173 -2.21 -1.99 -0.84
N VAL A 174 -3.52 -1.84 -0.95
CA VAL A 174 -4.14 -1.03 -2.01
C VAL A 174 -4.31 0.39 -1.45
N PRO A 175 -3.89 1.44 -2.18
CA PRO A 175 -4.13 2.81 -1.76
C PRO A 175 -5.63 3.07 -1.55
N ASP A 176 -5.99 3.49 -0.34
CA ASP A 176 -7.35 3.76 0.11
C ASP A 176 -7.72 5.23 -0.14
N TYR A 177 -7.62 5.69 -1.39
CA TYR A 177 -7.80 7.11 -1.75
C TYR A 177 -9.12 7.71 -1.25
N HIS A 178 -10.19 6.91 -1.20
CA HIS A 178 -11.49 7.30 -0.68
C HIS A 178 -11.47 7.54 0.85
N GLU A 179 -10.74 6.76 1.64
CA GLU A 179 -10.59 7.03 3.08
C GLU A 179 -9.60 8.18 3.35
N ARG A 180 -8.58 8.34 2.50
CA ARG A 180 -7.59 9.42 2.63
C ARG A 180 -8.11 10.79 2.21
N ALA A 181 -8.98 10.86 1.21
CA ALA A 181 -9.47 12.14 0.68
C ALA A 181 -10.19 13.00 1.73
N PRO A 182 -11.15 12.49 2.54
CA PRO A 182 -11.75 13.26 3.62
C PRO A 182 -10.74 13.82 4.61
N ALA A 183 -9.66 13.09 4.91
CA ALA A 183 -8.64 13.51 5.85
C ALA A 183 -7.94 14.81 5.39
N MET A 184 -7.71 14.97 4.08
CA MET A 184 -7.16 16.20 3.48
C MET A 184 -8.07 17.42 3.65
N HIS A 185 -9.37 17.19 3.86
CA HIS A 185 -10.40 18.22 3.98
C HIS A 185 -10.97 18.35 5.39
N THR A 186 -10.32 17.74 6.40
CA THR A 186 -10.77 17.76 7.80
C THR A 186 -10.88 19.20 8.32
N VAL A 187 -9.87 20.02 8.03
CA VAL A 187 -9.84 21.44 8.40
C VAL A 187 -10.56 22.24 7.33
N TYR A 188 -11.61 22.96 7.71
CA TYR A 188 -12.31 23.86 6.80
C TYR A 188 -11.39 25.04 6.42
N PRO A 189 -11.21 25.34 5.13
CA PRO A 189 -10.36 26.44 4.69
C PRO A 189 -11.02 27.78 5.04
N VAL A 190 -10.35 28.58 5.87
CA VAL A 190 -10.79 29.94 6.23
C VAL A 190 -10.48 30.92 5.10
N THR A 191 -9.42 30.66 4.33
CA THR A 191 -9.06 31.44 3.14
C THR A 191 -8.81 30.51 1.94
N LEU A 192 -8.86 31.07 0.73
CA LEU A 192 -8.64 30.29 -0.50
C LEU A 192 -7.24 29.69 -0.55
N GLU A 193 -6.25 30.42 -0.04
CA GLU A 193 -4.83 30.02 0.01
C GLU A 193 -4.58 28.84 0.97
N GLN A 194 -5.57 28.39 1.74
CA GLN A 194 -5.47 27.18 2.55
C GLN A 194 -5.90 25.93 1.77
N ALA A 195 -6.58 26.08 0.63
CA ALA A 195 -6.96 24.95 -0.21
C ALA A 195 -5.71 24.38 -0.94
N PRO A 196 -5.57 23.04 -1.05
CA PRO A 196 -4.42 22.43 -1.72
C PRO A 196 -4.22 22.94 -3.16
N ALA A 197 -5.27 22.99 -3.97
CA ALA A 197 -5.20 23.46 -5.36
C ALA A 197 -5.02 24.97 -5.54
N TRP A 198 -4.93 25.73 -4.45
CA TRP A 198 -4.53 27.14 -4.47
C TRP A 198 -3.07 27.36 -4.07
N GLN A 199 -2.35 26.32 -3.65
CA GLN A 199 -0.91 26.38 -3.45
C GLN A 199 -0.17 26.62 -4.78
N GLU A 200 1.09 27.05 -4.70
CA GLU A 200 1.98 27.06 -5.86
C GLU A 200 2.23 25.64 -6.39
N ASP A 201 2.49 25.52 -7.69
CA ASP A 201 2.60 24.22 -8.37
C ASP A 201 3.57 23.25 -7.69
N GLY A 202 4.72 23.72 -7.20
CA GLY A 202 5.67 22.87 -6.49
C GLY A 202 5.12 22.29 -5.19
N ALA A 203 4.38 23.09 -4.41
CA ALA A 203 3.75 22.64 -3.18
C ALA A 203 2.55 21.73 -3.46
N LEU A 204 1.75 22.06 -4.49
CA LEU A 204 0.64 21.22 -4.95
C LEU A 204 1.13 19.86 -5.46
N CYS A 205 2.21 19.79 -6.23
CA CYS A 205 2.81 18.53 -6.69
C CYS A 205 3.28 17.68 -5.52
N LYS A 206 3.96 18.28 -4.52
CA LYS A 206 4.38 17.55 -3.31
C LYS A 206 3.19 16.99 -2.53
N ALA A 207 2.14 17.80 -2.34
CA ALA A 207 0.91 17.35 -1.70
C ALA A 207 0.22 16.21 -2.49
N ALA A 208 0.18 16.34 -3.82
CA ALA A 208 -0.36 15.32 -4.70
C ALA A 208 0.42 14.00 -4.60
N LEU A 209 1.75 14.04 -4.67
CA LEU A 209 2.58 12.84 -4.58
C LEU A 209 2.49 12.18 -3.21
N HIS A 210 2.46 12.94 -2.12
CA HIS A 210 2.26 12.40 -0.77
C HIS A 210 0.88 11.73 -0.60
N TYR A 211 -0.13 12.24 -1.30
CA TYR A 211 -1.46 11.68 -1.28
C TYR A 211 -1.59 10.43 -2.16
N LEU A 212 -1.05 10.47 -3.39
CA LEU A 212 -1.16 9.43 -4.41
C LEU A 212 -0.19 8.26 -4.20
N LEU A 213 0.97 8.54 -3.62
CA LEU A 213 2.02 7.57 -3.26
C LEU A 213 2.22 7.60 -1.73
N PRO A 214 1.28 7.03 -0.97
CA PRO A 214 1.14 7.32 0.46
C PRO A 214 2.16 6.62 1.37
N TYR A 215 2.98 5.74 0.82
CA TYR A 215 3.86 4.88 1.59
C TYR A 215 5.26 5.49 1.73
N THR A 216 5.95 5.16 2.81
CA THR A 216 7.25 5.77 3.15
C THR A 216 8.34 5.42 2.15
N GLU A 217 8.20 4.30 1.43
CA GLU A 217 9.09 3.86 0.36
C GLU A 217 9.14 4.85 -0.82
N PHE A 218 8.12 5.70 -1.00
CA PHE A 218 8.11 6.74 -2.04
C PHE A 218 8.66 8.08 -1.55
N SER A 219 9.00 8.18 -0.26
CA SER A 219 9.48 9.42 0.34
C SER A 219 10.92 9.70 -0.10
N GLY A 220 11.26 10.98 -0.30
CA GLY A 220 12.61 11.40 -0.65
C GLY A 220 12.96 11.32 -2.14
N HIS A 221 12.31 10.46 -2.93
CA HIS A 221 12.62 10.30 -4.35
C HIS A 221 12.43 11.59 -5.19
N PHE A 222 11.53 12.45 -4.75
CA PHE A 222 11.17 13.69 -5.47
C PHE A 222 11.86 14.95 -4.93
N GLU A 223 12.72 14.86 -3.90
CA GLU A 223 13.31 16.03 -3.24
C GLU A 223 14.25 16.84 -4.14
N THR A 224 14.91 16.16 -5.08
CA THR A 224 15.91 16.75 -5.99
C THR A 224 15.42 16.86 -7.42
N VAL A 225 14.15 16.53 -7.69
CA VAL A 225 13.57 16.57 -9.03
C VAL A 225 13.26 18.02 -9.41
N GLU A 226 13.70 18.42 -10.60
CA GLU A 226 13.45 19.75 -11.15
C GLU A 226 11.93 20.06 -11.21
N PRO A 227 11.48 21.28 -10.88
CA PRO A 227 10.05 21.59 -10.75
C PRO A 227 9.20 21.27 -12.00
N ALA A 228 9.72 21.54 -13.19
CA ALA A 228 9.02 21.25 -14.44
C ALA A 228 8.83 19.74 -14.66
N THR A 229 9.85 18.95 -14.36
CA THR A 229 9.80 17.48 -14.43
C THR A 229 8.84 16.93 -13.38
N LEU A 230 8.87 17.47 -12.16
CA LEU A 230 7.97 17.07 -11.07
C LEU A 230 6.51 17.31 -11.45
N GLN A 231 6.20 18.46 -12.06
CA GLN A 231 4.87 18.81 -12.53
C GLN A 231 4.39 17.86 -13.64
N ALA A 232 5.21 17.64 -14.67
CA ALA A 232 4.87 16.75 -15.78
C ALA A 232 4.68 15.30 -15.30
N PHE A 233 5.55 14.82 -14.41
CA PHE A 233 5.43 13.52 -13.76
C PHE A 233 4.14 13.41 -12.95
N THR A 234 3.81 14.41 -12.13
CA THR A 234 2.59 14.41 -11.31
C THR A 234 1.34 14.35 -12.18
N ALA A 235 1.30 15.10 -13.27
CA ALA A 235 0.17 15.07 -14.21
C ALA A 235 0.04 13.70 -14.89
N ALA A 236 1.16 13.13 -15.35
CA ALA A 236 1.19 11.80 -15.97
C ALA A 236 0.80 10.70 -14.99
N LEU A 237 1.23 10.78 -13.73
CA LEU A 237 0.84 9.84 -12.67
C LEU A 237 -0.66 9.88 -12.43
N ILE A 238 -1.26 11.07 -12.26
CA ILE A 238 -2.71 11.22 -12.07
C ILE A 238 -3.48 10.54 -13.21
N ARG A 239 -3.09 10.80 -14.46
CA ARG A 239 -3.71 10.16 -15.64
C ARG A 239 -3.49 8.65 -15.70
N SER A 240 -2.35 8.16 -15.23
CA SER A 240 -2.08 6.72 -15.21
C SER A 240 -2.94 5.97 -14.19
N LEU A 241 -3.31 6.64 -13.10
CA LEU A 241 -4.17 6.10 -12.04
C LEU A 241 -5.66 6.19 -12.38
N ASP A 242 -6.01 7.01 -13.37
CA ASP A 242 -7.39 7.29 -13.75
C ASP A 242 -7.56 7.25 -15.28
N GLN A 243 -8.14 6.14 -15.76
CA GLN A 243 -8.39 5.93 -17.19
C GLN A 243 -9.46 6.87 -17.75
N ASP A 244 -10.32 7.43 -16.90
CA ASP A 244 -11.45 8.28 -17.28
C ASP A 244 -11.22 9.76 -16.91
N TRP A 245 -9.96 10.15 -16.65
CA TRP A 245 -9.60 11.50 -16.19
C TRP A 245 -10.15 12.61 -17.10
N GLU A 246 -10.15 12.41 -18.43
CA GLU A 246 -10.66 13.42 -19.36
C GLU A 246 -12.17 13.66 -19.23
N ALA A 247 -12.94 12.61 -18.90
CA ALA A 247 -14.36 12.73 -18.59
C ALA A 247 -14.57 13.48 -17.27
N PHE A 248 -13.78 13.16 -16.25
CA PHE A 248 -13.77 13.91 -14.99
C PHE A 248 -13.43 15.39 -15.22
N ALA A 249 -12.39 15.69 -15.99
CA ALA A 249 -11.98 17.06 -16.28
C ALA A 249 -13.09 17.85 -16.99
N ALA A 250 -13.87 17.21 -17.88
CA ALA A 250 -15.04 17.84 -18.50
C ALA A 250 -16.14 18.14 -17.47
N ALA A 251 -16.46 17.19 -16.60
CA ALA A 251 -17.42 17.39 -15.50
C ALA A 251 -16.96 18.48 -14.52
N PHE A 252 -15.66 18.50 -14.20
CA PHE A 252 -15.03 19.50 -13.35
C PHE A 252 -15.15 20.91 -13.95
N ARG A 253 -14.89 21.08 -15.25
CA ARG A 253 -15.08 22.37 -15.94
C ARG A 253 -16.55 22.79 -15.97
N ALA A 254 -17.49 21.85 -16.09
CA ALA A 254 -18.93 22.16 -16.00
C ALA A 254 -19.32 22.62 -14.58
N ALA A 255 -18.87 21.89 -13.56
CA ALA A 255 -19.04 22.25 -12.15
C ALA A 255 -18.41 23.61 -11.82
N MET A 256 -17.25 23.93 -12.40
CA MET A 256 -16.58 25.24 -12.25
C MET A 256 -17.44 26.39 -12.80
N LYS A 257 -18.03 26.23 -13.99
CA LYS A 257 -18.91 27.25 -14.57
C LYS A 257 -20.11 27.53 -13.68
N TYR A 258 -20.66 26.48 -13.09
CA TYR A 258 -21.76 26.57 -12.16
C TYR A 258 -21.35 27.27 -10.86
N ALA A 259 -20.23 26.87 -10.26
CA ALA A 259 -19.70 27.51 -9.05
C ALA A 259 -19.38 29.00 -9.27
N ALA A 260 -18.86 29.37 -10.45
CA ALA A 260 -18.59 30.76 -10.81
C ALA A 260 -19.85 31.63 -10.89
N ALA A 261 -20.99 31.07 -11.32
CA ALA A 261 -22.26 31.79 -11.37
C ALA A 261 -22.79 32.19 -9.97
N HIS A 262 -22.29 31.54 -8.91
CA HIS A 262 -22.69 31.78 -7.52
C HIS A 262 -21.53 32.30 -6.64
N GLU A 263 -20.46 32.83 -7.26
CA GLU A 263 -19.26 33.27 -6.53
C GLU A 263 -19.56 34.37 -5.51
N GLU A 264 -20.43 35.33 -5.83
CA GLU A 264 -20.84 36.38 -4.89
C GLU A 264 -21.54 35.82 -3.65
N LEU A 265 -22.41 34.83 -3.82
CA LEU A 265 -23.09 34.16 -2.73
C LEU A 265 -22.09 33.39 -1.85
N PHE A 266 -21.16 32.64 -2.46
CA PHE A 266 -20.13 31.93 -1.72
C PHE A 266 -19.22 32.88 -0.94
N ASN A 267 -18.85 34.02 -1.52
CA ASN A 267 -18.07 35.05 -0.82
C ASN A 267 -18.86 35.66 0.34
N LYS A 268 -20.16 35.93 0.16
CA LYS A 268 -21.05 36.36 1.26
C LYS A 268 -21.07 35.31 2.38
N LEU A 269 -21.30 34.04 2.07
CA LEU A 269 -21.35 32.95 3.04
C LEU A 269 -20.01 32.78 3.80
N ASN A 270 -18.89 32.84 3.08
CA ASN A 270 -17.55 32.71 3.66
C ASN A 270 -17.13 33.93 4.50
N SER A 271 -17.82 35.07 4.39
CA SER A 271 -17.58 36.22 5.27
C SER A 271 -18.08 36.01 6.70
N TYR A 272 -18.92 34.99 6.93
CA TYR A 272 -19.44 34.62 8.24
C TYR A 272 -18.67 33.45 8.85
N SER A 273 -18.53 33.44 10.18
CA SER A 273 -18.14 32.22 10.90
C SER A 273 -19.28 31.20 10.91
N ALA A 274 -18.98 29.92 11.16
CA ALA A 274 -20.00 28.89 11.28
C ALA A 274 -21.02 29.21 12.38
N ASP A 275 -20.54 29.68 13.54
CA ASP A 275 -21.40 30.09 14.65
C ASP A 275 -22.28 31.30 14.29
N ALA A 276 -21.75 32.23 13.50
CA ALA A 276 -22.54 33.36 13.02
C ALA A 276 -23.67 32.90 12.09
N LEU A 277 -23.40 31.95 11.19
CA LEU A 277 -24.41 31.40 10.27
C LEU A 277 -25.57 30.69 11.01
N ASP A 278 -25.34 30.08 12.17
CA ASP A 278 -26.39 29.37 12.93
C ASP A 278 -27.35 30.32 13.65
N ILE A 279 -26.90 31.55 13.93
CA ILE A 279 -27.65 32.57 14.67
C ILE A 279 -28.34 33.57 13.73
N LEU A 280 -28.01 33.56 12.44
CA LEU A 280 -28.66 34.43 11.45
C LEU A 280 -30.16 34.12 11.37
N SER A 281 -30.96 35.17 11.45
CA SER A 281 -32.40 35.10 11.21
C SER A 281 -32.76 35.09 9.72
N GLU A 282 -31.83 35.47 8.85
CA GLU A 282 -31.97 35.47 7.40
C GLU A 282 -31.58 34.11 6.82
N GLU A 283 -32.48 33.49 6.06
CA GLU A 283 -32.17 32.32 5.24
C GLU A 283 -31.35 32.77 4.02
N LEU A 284 -30.02 32.65 4.10
CA LEU A 284 -29.10 33.14 3.08
C LEU A 284 -29.17 32.38 1.75
N VAL A 285 -29.68 31.15 1.76
CA VAL A 285 -29.82 30.28 0.57
C VAL A 285 -31.24 29.74 0.54
N ALA A 286 -32.02 30.17 -0.45
CA ALA A 286 -33.38 29.68 -0.61
C ALA A 286 -33.41 28.17 -0.97
N PRO A 287 -34.45 27.40 -0.58
CA PRO A 287 -34.50 25.96 -0.82
C PRO A 287 -34.33 25.54 -2.30
N ALA A 288 -34.89 26.30 -3.25
CA ALA A 288 -34.72 26.02 -4.68
C ALA A 288 -33.27 26.19 -5.14
N LEU A 289 -32.59 27.22 -4.62
CA LEU A 289 -31.17 27.46 -4.89
C LEU A 289 -30.29 26.42 -4.20
N LEU A 290 -30.69 25.91 -3.04
CA LEU A 290 -29.97 24.84 -2.36
C LEU A 290 -29.92 23.56 -3.21
N GLU A 291 -31.06 23.14 -3.78
CA GLU A 291 -31.13 22.02 -4.73
C GLU A 291 -30.30 22.26 -5.99
N GLU A 292 -30.27 23.50 -6.47
CA GLU A 292 -29.43 23.94 -7.57
C GLU A 292 -27.94 23.77 -7.22
N LEU A 293 -27.49 24.24 -6.06
CA LEU A 293 -26.10 24.15 -5.60
C LEU A 293 -25.65 22.71 -5.33
N ARG A 294 -26.56 21.82 -4.91
CA ARG A 294 -26.31 20.38 -4.75
C ARG A 294 -25.96 19.67 -6.07
N GLN A 295 -26.22 20.29 -7.22
CA GLN A 295 -25.78 19.76 -8.52
C GLN A 295 -24.26 19.79 -8.69
N ILE A 296 -23.55 20.72 -8.04
CA ILE A 296 -22.08 20.84 -8.16
C ILE A 296 -21.38 19.55 -7.72
N PRO A 297 -21.56 19.05 -6.47
CA PRO A 297 -20.92 17.82 -6.05
C PRO A 297 -21.45 16.58 -6.80
N ALA A 298 -22.72 16.60 -7.25
CA ALA A 298 -23.28 15.51 -8.05
C ALA A 298 -22.62 15.40 -9.43
N LEU A 299 -22.31 16.54 -10.08
CA LEU A 299 -21.53 16.58 -11.32
C LEU A 299 -20.13 16.02 -11.11
N LEU A 300 -19.47 16.38 -10.01
CA LEU A 300 -18.11 15.93 -9.69
C LEU A 300 -18.02 14.43 -9.39
N ALA A 301 -19.04 13.87 -8.73
CA ALA A 301 -19.08 12.45 -8.38
C ALA A 301 -19.78 11.57 -9.43
N GLY A 302 -20.29 12.18 -10.52
CA GLY A 302 -21.04 11.48 -11.58
C GLY A 302 -22.42 10.94 -11.16
N ALA A 303 -22.84 11.14 -9.91
CA ALA A 303 -24.13 10.69 -9.39
C ALA A 303 -24.60 11.56 -8.20
N PRO A 304 -25.92 11.72 -8.01
CA PRO A 304 -26.46 12.36 -6.80
C PRO A 304 -26.22 11.47 -5.57
N GLY A 305 -25.70 12.07 -4.49
CA GLY A 305 -25.53 11.40 -3.20
C GLY A 305 -26.85 11.32 -2.42
N LYS A 306 -27.03 10.28 -1.61
CA LYS A 306 -28.28 10.05 -0.86
C LYS A 306 -28.54 11.06 0.27
N ASN A 307 -27.49 11.56 0.91
CA ASN A 307 -27.58 12.43 2.09
C ASN A 307 -26.93 13.81 1.89
N HIS A 308 -26.48 14.13 0.67
CA HIS A 308 -25.76 15.36 0.31
C HIS A 308 -24.52 15.74 1.14
N GLU A 309 -24.03 14.84 2.00
CA GLU A 309 -22.82 15.02 2.80
C GLU A 309 -21.56 15.18 1.94
N TRP A 310 -20.79 16.26 2.17
CA TRP A 310 -19.56 16.55 1.43
C TRP A 310 -18.56 15.39 1.45
N TRP A 311 -18.41 14.71 2.59
CA TRP A 311 -17.45 13.62 2.78
C TRP A 311 -17.85 12.36 2.01
N HIS A 312 -19.14 12.19 1.71
CA HIS A 312 -19.60 11.09 0.87
C HIS A 312 -19.23 11.36 -0.59
N TYR A 313 -19.47 12.58 -1.08
CA TYR A 313 -19.10 12.97 -2.44
C TYR A 313 -17.59 12.87 -2.67
N ILE A 314 -16.77 13.34 -1.72
CA ILE A 314 -15.32 13.25 -1.88
C ILE A 314 -14.82 11.80 -1.86
N LYS A 315 -15.45 10.91 -1.09
CA LYS A 315 -15.18 9.46 -1.08
C LYS A 315 -15.46 8.84 -2.45
N VAL A 316 -16.64 9.09 -3.00
CA VAL A 316 -17.04 8.56 -4.31
C VAL A 316 -16.14 9.09 -5.41
N MET A 317 -15.87 10.40 -5.40
CA MET A 317 -15.00 11.05 -6.37
C MET A 317 -13.57 10.50 -6.31
N ALA A 318 -12.97 10.38 -5.12
CA ALA A 318 -11.61 9.84 -4.97
C ALA A 318 -11.51 8.33 -5.22
N TYR A 319 -12.61 7.59 -5.08
CA TYR A 319 -12.67 6.18 -5.45
C TYR A 319 -12.59 6.00 -6.98
N GLN A 320 -13.30 6.85 -7.73
CA GLN A 320 -13.32 6.81 -9.20
C GLN A 320 -12.10 7.50 -9.82
N HIS A 321 -11.73 8.64 -9.24
CA HIS A 321 -10.73 9.56 -9.76
C HIS A 321 -9.74 9.89 -8.65
N PRO A 322 -8.69 9.06 -8.43
CA PRO A 322 -7.77 9.20 -7.32
C PRO A 322 -7.28 10.63 -7.10
N GLY A 323 -6.83 11.32 -8.15
CA GLY A 323 -6.30 12.69 -8.03
C GLY A 323 -7.34 13.80 -7.78
N ALA A 324 -8.64 13.53 -7.91
CA ALA A 324 -9.66 14.57 -7.93
C ALA A 324 -9.79 15.36 -6.61
N ALA A 325 -9.54 14.70 -5.47
CA ALA A 325 -9.64 15.32 -4.15
C ALA A 325 -8.66 16.50 -3.93
N LEU A 326 -7.61 16.60 -4.74
CA LEU A 326 -6.63 17.67 -4.70
C LEU A 326 -7.18 19.01 -5.21
N PHE A 327 -8.18 18.97 -6.09
CA PHE A 327 -8.63 20.12 -6.90
C PHE A 327 -9.99 20.70 -6.48
N VAL A 328 -10.52 20.21 -5.38
CA VAL A 328 -11.79 20.64 -4.83
C VAL A 328 -11.61 21.26 -3.45
N SER A 329 -12.66 21.87 -2.92
CA SER A 329 -12.67 22.42 -1.56
C SER A 329 -14.06 22.38 -0.96
N ARG A 330 -14.15 22.41 0.37
CA ARG A 330 -15.42 22.53 1.10
C ARG A 330 -15.97 23.96 0.95
N GLN A 331 -17.28 24.05 0.73
CA GLN A 331 -18.02 25.31 0.68
C GLN A 331 -19.27 25.18 1.56
N ARG A 332 -19.37 26.04 2.59
CA ARG A 332 -20.57 26.15 3.40
C ARG A 332 -21.73 26.71 2.60
N LEU A 333 -22.89 26.10 2.77
CA LEU A 333 -24.19 26.61 2.34
C LEU A 333 -25.03 27.09 3.52
N SER A 334 -24.82 26.50 4.70
CA SER A 334 -25.42 26.90 5.97
C SER A 334 -24.50 26.54 7.15
N ALA A 335 -24.96 26.73 8.38
CA ALA A 335 -24.26 26.27 9.58
C ALA A 335 -24.11 24.74 9.67
N LYS A 336 -24.98 23.99 8.97
CA LYS A 336 -25.08 22.53 9.07
C LYS A 336 -24.82 21.80 7.75
N GLU A 337 -24.74 22.54 6.65
CA GLU A 337 -24.58 21.97 5.32
C GLU A 337 -23.38 22.57 4.58
N GLU A 338 -22.58 21.67 4.04
CA GLU A 338 -21.42 21.97 3.23
C GLU A 338 -21.42 21.06 2.00
N ILE A 339 -20.90 21.58 0.90
CA ILE A 339 -20.70 20.84 -0.34
C ILE A 339 -19.24 20.89 -0.75
N ILE A 340 -18.87 20.02 -1.69
CA ILE A 340 -17.59 20.08 -2.37
C ILE A 340 -17.77 20.87 -3.67
N ILE A 341 -16.88 21.85 -3.90
CA ILE A 341 -16.85 22.65 -5.12
C ILE A 341 -15.45 22.66 -5.76
N PRO A 342 -15.34 22.84 -7.09
CA PRO A 342 -14.06 23.07 -7.75
C PRO A 342 -13.39 24.35 -7.23
N ARG A 343 -12.13 24.28 -6.82
CA ARG A 343 -11.34 25.47 -6.41
C ARG A 343 -9.90 25.29 -6.86
N VAL A 344 -9.56 25.91 -7.97
CA VAL A 344 -8.21 25.85 -8.57
C VAL A 344 -7.72 27.24 -8.95
N ARG A 345 -6.39 27.40 -8.95
CA ARG A 345 -5.71 28.54 -9.56
C ARG A 345 -5.66 28.39 -11.08
N LYS A 346 -6.13 29.41 -11.81
CA LYS A 346 -6.13 29.41 -13.29
C LYS A 346 -4.73 29.56 -13.90
N ASP A 347 -3.77 30.04 -13.12
CA ASP A 347 -2.37 30.18 -13.50
C ASP A 347 -1.52 28.95 -13.14
N SER A 348 -2.06 27.98 -12.40
CA SER A 348 -1.38 26.71 -12.11
C SER A 348 -1.13 25.93 -13.39
N LEU A 349 0.13 25.60 -13.63
CA LEU A 349 0.55 24.82 -14.77
C LEU A 349 0.12 23.36 -14.62
N LEU A 350 0.12 22.80 -13.41
CA LEU A 350 -0.39 21.43 -13.18
C LEU A 350 -1.88 21.34 -13.50
N VAL A 351 -2.68 22.31 -13.05
CA VAL A 351 -4.13 22.35 -13.30
C VAL A 351 -4.43 22.47 -14.81
N ARG A 352 -3.66 23.28 -15.53
CA ARG A 352 -3.76 23.39 -17.00
C ARG A 352 -3.35 22.10 -17.70
N GLU A 353 -2.24 21.51 -17.27
CA GLU A 353 -1.73 20.26 -17.84
C GLU A 353 -2.76 19.15 -17.69
N LEU A 354 -3.48 19.09 -16.58
CA LEU A 354 -4.57 18.13 -16.31
C LEU A 354 -5.90 18.49 -17.01
N GLY A 355 -5.95 19.57 -17.78
CA GLY A 355 -7.17 20.01 -18.48
C GLY A 355 -8.28 20.52 -17.54
N LEU A 356 -8.02 20.75 -16.26
CA LEU A 356 -9.05 21.17 -15.31
C LEU A 356 -9.50 22.62 -15.53
N THR A 357 -8.71 23.40 -16.27
CA THR A 357 -9.06 24.74 -16.73
C THR A 357 -9.04 24.77 -18.26
N GLY A 358 -9.93 25.56 -18.85
CA GLY A 358 -10.07 25.74 -20.30
C GLY A 358 -10.58 27.12 -20.63
#